data_AF-A0A6G7ZX72-F1
#
_entry.id   AF-A0A6G7ZX72-F1
#
_cell.length_a   1.000
_cell.length_b   1.000
_cell.length_c   1.000
_cell.angle_alpha   90.00
_cell.angle_beta   90.00
_cell.angle_gamma   90.00
#
_symmetry.space_group_name_H-M   'P 1'
#
loop_
_entity.id
_entity.type
_entity.pdbx_description
1 polymer ?
#
loop_
_entity_poly.entity_id
_entity_poly.type
_entity_poly.pdbx_seq_one_letter_code
_entity_poly.pdbx_strand_id
1 'polypeptide(L)'
;MTEPFDAYAAYYDLLYQDKDYAADASYILELLSEQDIRSGSILELGCGTGRHAEYFHASGFSIDGYDLSANMVAAAANRLPASPDIHFSVGDARTIRTGKRYDAVLALFHVVSYQATNKDLHAVLDTAASHLEPDGVFIFDCWYGPGVLMDPPSDRLRQVEDDSLTITRKATPVVHPRKNLVDVNYEITATSKLDGSRRTVLESHRMRYLFEPEIHLMLDACGLRMTAAYAYPTKREPALDTWQAIFVASPR
;
A
#
# COMPACT_ATOMS: atom_id res chain seq x y z
N MET A 1 -3.10 22.13 2.50
CA MET A 1 -3.65 20.78 2.80
C MET A 1 -2.51 20.02 3.46
N THR A 2 -2.74 19.45 4.63
CA THR A 2 -1.80 18.51 5.27
C THR A 2 -1.61 17.31 4.35
N GLU A 3 -0.43 16.71 4.34
CA GLU A 3 -0.20 15.48 3.60
C GLU A 3 -1.13 14.38 4.15
N PRO A 4 -1.65 13.48 3.29
CA PRO A 4 -2.45 12.36 3.76
C PRO A 4 -1.69 11.57 4.82
N PHE A 5 -2.41 11.01 5.78
CA PHE A 5 -1.89 10.14 6.83
C PHE A 5 -1.24 10.75 8.06
N ASP A 6 -0.90 12.04 8.12
CA ASP A 6 -0.23 12.59 9.30
C ASP A 6 -1.10 12.59 10.56
N ALA A 7 -2.37 12.98 10.45
CA ALA A 7 -3.31 12.94 11.57
C ALA A 7 -4.03 11.57 11.66
N TYR A 8 -4.21 10.89 10.52
CA TYR A 8 -4.70 9.52 10.44
C TYR A 8 -3.80 8.50 11.13
N ALA A 9 -2.47 8.69 11.12
CA ALA A 9 -1.48 7.72 11.62
C ALA A 9 -1.76 7.28 13.06
N ALA A 10 -2.16 8.22 13.92
CA ALA A 10 -2.49 7.94 15.33
C ALA A 10 -3.64 6.94 15.50
N TYR A 11 -4.51 6.81 14.50
CA TYR A 11 -5.70 5.96 14.52
C TYR A 11 -5.60 4.77 13.57
N TYR A 12 -4.54 4.71 12.76
CA TYR A 12 -4.42 3.77 11.64
C TYR A 12 -4.49 2.32 12.11
N ASP A 13 -3.66 1.95 13.09
CA ASP A 13 -3.60 0.57 13.57
C ASP A 13 -4.89 0.11 14.23
N LEU A 14 -5.63 1.00 14.92
CA LEU A 14 -6.93 0.67 15.49
C LEU A 14 -8.01 0.54 14.41
N LEU A 15 -7.98 1.39 13.39
CA LEU A 15 -8.89 1.34 12.23
C LEU A 15 -8.70 0.09 11.37
N TYR A 16 -7.50 -0.49 11.39
CA TYR A 16 -7.16 -1.70 10.66
C TYR A 16 -6.84 -2.89 11.57
N GLN A 17 -7.33 -2.88 12.82
CA GLN A 17 -7.07 -3.95 13.80
C GLN A 17 -7.57 -5.33 13.35
N ASP A 18 -8.69 -5.37 12.60
CA ASP A 18 -9.30 -6.61 12.11
C ASP A 18 -8.65 -7.14 10.82
N LYS A 19 -7.64 -6.45 10.27
CA LYS A 19 -6.94 -6.88 9.06
C LYS A 19 -5.98 -8.01 9.40
N ASP A 20 -6.11 -9.13 8.70
CA ASP A 20 -5.24 -10.29 8.86
C ASP A 20 -3.91 -10.09 8.13
N TYR A 21 -3.03 -9.28 8.72
CA TYR A 21 -1.69 -9.02 8.15
C TYR A 21 -0.84 -10.28 8.04
N ALA A 22 -1.11 -11.31 8.84
CA ALA A 22 -0.39 -12.58 8.76
C ALA A 22 -0.78 -13.34 7.49
N ALA A 23 -2.08 -13.45 7.20
CA ALA A 23 -2.56 -14.05 5.96
C ALA A 23 -2.11 -13.24 4.74
N ASP A 24 -2.19 -11.91 4.81
CA ASP A 24 -1.76 -11.03 3.73
C ASP A 24 -0.26 -11.19 3.45
N ALA A 25 0.59 -11.16 4.49
CA ALA A 25 2.03 -11.38 4.34
C ALA A 25 2.35 -12.80 3.83
N SER A 26 1.64 -13.82 4.32
CA SER A 26 1.80 -15.20 3.84
C SER A 26 1.51 -15.33 2.34
N TYR A 27 0.48 -14.63 1.84
CA TYR A 27 0.16 -14.62 0.42
C TYR A 27 1.27 -13.96 -0.42
N ILE A 28 1.85 -12.85 0.06
CA ILE A 28 2.98 -12.20 -0.62
C ILE A 28 4.24 -13.08 -0.59
N LEU A 29 4.54 -13.72 0.53
CA LEU A 29 5.66 -14.65 0.65
C LEU A 29 5.52 -15.86 -0.27
N GLU A 30 4.29 -16.36 -0.48
CA GLU A 30 4.01 -17.39 -1.47
C GLU A 30 4.30 -16.90 -2.89
N LEU A 31 3.88 -15.69 -3.25
CA LEU A 31 4.23 -15.08 -4.55
C LEU A 31 5.74 -14.93 -4.73
N LEU A 32 6.47 -14.47 -3.71
CA LEU A 32 7.93 -14.37 -3.77
C LEU A 32 8.58 -15.75 -3.96
N SER A 33 8.07 -16.77 -3.24
CA SER A 33 8.53 -18.15 -3.34
C SER A 33 8.29 -18.76 -4.74
N GLU A 34 7.19 -18.40 -5.42
CA GLU A 34 6.96 -18.81 -6.82
C GLU A 34 7.94 -18.17 -7.81
N GLN A 35 8.60 -17.08 -7.41
CA GLN A 35 9.66 -16.40 -8.17
C GLN A 35 11.06 -16.81 -7.69
N ASP A 36 11.18 -17.94 -6.97
CA ASP A 36 12.41 -18.44 -6.38
C ASP A 36 13.08 -17.53 -5.32
N ILE A 37 12.35 -16.53 -4.81
CA ILE A 37 12.81 -15.60 -3.76
C ILE A 37 12.29 -16.05 -2.39
N ARG A 38 13.16 -16.64 -1.56
CA ARG A 38 12.82 -17.16 -0.20
C ARG A 38 13.51 -16.45 0.94
N SER A 39 14.50 -15.63 0.62
CA SER A 39 15.31 -14.83 1.52
C SER A 39 15.98 -13.73 0.70
N GLY A 40 16.55 -12.72 1.35
CA GLY A 40 17.24 -11.64 0.65
C GLY A 40 16.76 -10.28 1.14
N SER A 41 16.58 -9.36 0.21
CA SER A 41 16.32 -7.95 0.47
C SER A 41 15.02 -7.48 -0.17
N ILE A 42 14.22 -6.77 0.63
CA ILE A 42 12.93 -6.21 0.23
C ILE A 42 12.96 -4.69 0.41
N LEU A 43 12.54 -3.96 -0.62
CA LEU A 43 12.20 -2.54 -0.53
C LEU A 43 10.68 -2.39 -0.45
N GLU A 44 10.15 -1.89 0.66
CA GLU A 44 8.74 -1.51 0.78
C GLU A 44 8.53 -0.03 0.44
N LEU A 45 7.83 0.24 -0.66
CA LEU A 45 7.34 1.57 -1.04
C LEU A 45 5.98 1.82 -0.39
N GLY A 46 5.90 2.83 0.48
CA GLY A 46 4.72 3.09 1.30
C GLY A 46 4.57 2.05 2.42
N CYS A 47 5.60 1.87 3.25
CA CYS A 47 5.62 0.84 4.29
C CYS A 47 4.58 1.06 5.42
N GLY A 48 3.98 2.25 5.50
CA GLY A 48 3.03 2.61 6.55
C GLY A 48 3.63 2.40 7.93
N THR A 49 2.87 1.78 8.84
CA THR A 49 3.34 1.46 10.19
C THR A 49 4.28 0.24 10.23
N GLY A 50 4.65 -0.38 9.11
CA GLY A 50 5.58 -1.52 9.08
C GLY A 50 4.96 -2.86 9.52
N ARG A 51 3.63 -3.03 9.37
CA ARG A 51 2.93 -4.28 9.70
C ARG A 51 3.42 -5.47 8.87
N HIS A 52 3.60 -5.30 7.56
CA HIS A 52 4.06 -6.39 6.70
C HIS A 52 5.54 -6.71 6.94
N ALA A 53 6.38 -5.69 7.12
CA ALA A 53 7.80 -5.83 7.47
C ALA A 53 8.04 -6.80 8.64
N GLU A 54 7.16 -6.82 9.65
CA GLU A 54 7.26 -7.76 10.79
C GLU A 54 7.27 -9.22 10.33
N TYR A 55 6.32 -9.58 9.46
CA TYR A 55 6.19 -10.94 8.94
C TYR A 55 7.28 -11.29 7.92
N PHE A 56 7.65 -10.34 7.06
CA PHE A 56 8.71 -10.54 6.08
C PHE A 56 10.06 -10.72 6.77
N HIS A 57 10.37 -9.89 7.76
CA HIS A 57 11.61 -10.01 8.53
C HIS A 57 11.66 -11.32 9.31
N ALA A 58 10.57 -11.72 9.97
CA ALA A 58 10.47 -13.00 10.64
C ALA A 58 10.66 -14.21 9.69
N SER A 59 10.42 -14.01 8.38
CA SER A 59 10.61 -15.02 7.34
C SER A 59 12.01 -15.02 6.72
N GLY A 60 12.94 -14.22 7.25
CA GLY A 60 14.36 -14.22 6.83
C GLY A 60 14.74 -13.15 5.80
N PHE A 61 13.89 -12.14 5.60
CA PHE A 61 14.22 -11.00 4.73
C PHE A 61 14.81 -9.82 5.50
N SER A 62 15.72 -9.11 4.83
CA SER A 62 16.13 -7.74 5.19
C SER A 62 15.18 -6.75 4.53
N ILE A 63 14.76 -5.72 5.27
CA ILE A 63 13.71 -4.79 4.85
C ILE A 63 14.23 -3.36 4.91
N ASP A 64 14.17 -2.65 3.78
CA ASP A 64 14.22 -1.20 3.74
C ASP A 64 12.79 -0.69 3.43
N GLY A 65 12.16 0.02 4.35
CA GLY A 65 10.82 0.58 4.19
C GLY A 65 10.84 2.11 4.11
N TYR A 66 10.13 2.66 3.14
CA TYR A 66 9.96 4.11 2.99
C TYR A 66 8.50 4.48 3.00
N ASP A 67 8.13 5.51 3.75
CA ASP A 67 6.79 6.09 3.73
C ASP A 67 6.89 7.62 3.70
N LEU A 68 5.87 8.27 3.12
CA LEU A 68 5.84 9.73 3.06
C LEU A 68 5.60 10.34 4.44
N SER A 69 4.82 9.67 5.31
CA SER A 69 4.48 10.20 6.63
C SER A 69 5.53 9.85 7.69
N ALA A 70 6.12 10.88 8.29
CA ALA A 70 7.04 10.73 9.41
C ALA A 70 6.43 10.00 10.61
N ASN A 71 5.12 10.16 10.84
CA ASN A 71 4.42 9.47 11.93
C ASN A 71 4.28 7.97 11.66
N MET A 72 4.03 7.59 10.41
CA MET A 72 3.99 6.18 9.99
C MET A 72 5.37 5.51 10.16
N VAL A 73 6.43 6.18 9.68
CA VAL A 73 7.82 5.71 9.83
C VAL A 73 8.19 5.57 11.30
N ALA A 74 7.81 6.53 12.16
CA ALA A 74 8.06 6.43 13.60
C ALA A 74 7.34 5.23 14.23
N ALA A 75 6.10 4.94 13.81
CA ALA A 75 5.37 3.76 14.25
C ALA A 75 6.05 2.46 13.78
N ALA A 76 6.53 2.43 12.54
CA ALA A 76 7.28 1.29 11.99
C ALA A 76 8.59 1.03 12.75
N ALA A 77 9.36 2.07 13.01
CA ALA A 77 10.60 1.98 13.77
C ALA A 77 10.39 1.50 15.22
N ASN A 78 9.25 1.81 15.83
CA ASN A 78 8.90 1.34 17.17
C ASN A 78 8.31 -0.08 17.20
N ARG A 79 7.86 -0.60 16.05
CA ARG A 79 7.22 -1.92 15.96
C ARG A 79 8.24 -3.04 16.07
N LEU A 80 9.36 -2.91 15.37
CA LEU A 80 10.39 -3.92 15.32
C LEU A 80 11.61 -3.47 16.13
N PRO A 81 12.27 -4.40 16.86
CA PRO A 81 13.51 -4.06 17.52
C PRO A 81 14.55 -3.59 16.50
N ALA A 82 15.39 -2.65 16.91
CA ALA A 82 16.48 -2.18 16.06
C ALA A 82 17.35 -3.37 15.61
N SER A 83 17.45 -3.55 14.30
CA SER A 83 18.18 -4.63 13.64
C SER A 83 18.96 -4.04 12.47
N PRO A 84 20.19 -4.51 12.17
CA PRO A 84 20.91 -4.09 10.97
C PRO A 84 20.16 -4.47 9.68
N ASP A 85 19.24 -5.43 9.75
CA ASP A 85 18.47 -5.96 8.63
C ASP A 85 17.11 -5.26 8.46
N ILE A 86 16.78 -4.25 9.28
CA ILE A 86 15.55 -3.47 9.16
C ILE A 86 15.88 -1.98 9.19
N HIS A 87 15.43 -1.27 8.17
CA HIS A 87 15.54 0.17 8.09
C HIS A 87 14.21 0.80 7.68
N PHE A 88 13.77 1.83 8.41
CA PHE A 88 12.63 2.66 8.02
C PHE A 88 13.04 4.12 7.89
N SER A 89 12.59 4.79 6.84
CA SER A 89 12.92 6.19 6.60
C SER A 89 11.79 6.94 5.90
N VAL A 90 11.77 8.26 6.08
CA VAL A 90 10.81 9.13 5.39
C VAL A 90 11.25 9.31 3.95
N GLY A 91 10.36 9.05 3.01
CA GLY A 91 10.65 9.21 1.59
C GLY A 91 9.44 9.06 0.69
N ASP A 92 9.43 9.81 -0.40
CA ASP A 92 8.40 9.73 -1.44
C ASP A 92 8.70 8.57 -2.39
N ALA A 93 7.81 7.59 -2.46
CA ALA A 93 7.91 6.41 -3.32
C ALA A 93 8.14 6.73 -4.81
N ARG A 94 7.85 7.96 -5.26
CA ARG A 94 8.11 8.42 -6.63
C ARG A 94 9.54 8.87 -6.88
N THR A 95 10.30 9.19 -5.83
CA THR A 95 11.60 9.88 -5.97
C THR A 95 12.73 9.32 -5.13
N ILE A 96 12.48 8.44 -4.15
CA ILE A 96 13.56 7.84 -3.35
C ILE A 96 14.60 7.15 -4.24
N ARG A 97 15.86 7.19 -3.85
CA ARG A 97 16.96 6.44 -4.47
C ARG A 97 17.89 5.97 -3.36
N THR A 98 17.80 4.68 -3.00
CA THR A 98 18.51 4.12 -1.84
C THR A 98 19.98 3.84 -2.13
N GLY A 99 20.36 3.77 -3.42
CA GLY A 99 21.69 3.36 -3.87
C GLY A 99 21.91 1.85 -3.80
N LYS A 100 20.89 1.07 -3.42
CA LYS A 100 20.88 -0.39 -3.42
C LYS A 100 19.94 -0.94 -4.48
N ARG A 101 20.09 -2.22 -4.79
CA ARG A 101 19.10 -3.03 -5.51
C ARG A 101 18.60 -4.13 -4.58
N TYR A 102 17.42 -4.66 -4.88
CA TYR A 102 16.66 -5.56 -4.03
C TYR A 102 16.13 -6.75 -4.83
N ASP A 103 16.06 -7.90 -4.16
CA ASP A 103 15.44 -9.12 -4.70
C ASP A 103 13.94 -8.91 -4.91
N ALA A 104 13.28 -8.13 -4.05
CA ALA A 104 11.92 -7.69 -4.27
C ALA A 104 11.69 -6.22 -3.93
N VAL A 105 10.85 -5.57 -4.73
CA VAL A 105 10.24 -4.28 -4.40
C VAL A 105 8.75 -4.52 -4.20
N LEU A 106 8.18 -3.97 -3.12
CA LEU A 106 6.78 -4.14 -2.77
C LEU A 106 6.09 -2.78 -2.67
N ALA A 107 4.88 -2.64 -3.22
CA ALA A 107 4.02 -1.49 -3.01
C ALA A 107 2.61 -1.97 -2.65
N LEU A 108 2.43 -2.30 -1.38
CA LEU A 108 1.25 -3.01 -0.87
C LEU A 108 0.23 -2.07 -0.26
N PHE A 109 -1.01 -2.57 -0.16
CA PHE A 109 -2.16 -1.86 0.38
C PHE A 109 -2.47 -0.56 -0.38
N HIS A 110 -2.53 -0.71 -1.70
CA HIS A 110 -2.95 0.30 -2.67
C HIS A 110 -2.02 1.52 -2.81
N VAL A 111 -0.75 1.43 -2.44
CA VAL A 111 0.23 2.53 -2.61
C VAL A 111 0.27 3.04 -4.06
N VAL A 112 0.18 2.14 -5.04
CA VAL A 112 0.13 2.52 -6.46
C VAL A 112 -1.16 3.28 -6.81
N SER A 113 -2.26 3.01 -6.11
CA SER A 113 -3.52 3.75 -6.31
C SER A 113 -3.45 5.19 -5.81
N TYR A 114 -2.50 5.58 -4.95
CA TYR A 114 -2.30 7.00 -4.60
C TYR A 114 -1.68 7.82 -5.74
N GLN A 115 -1.22 7.18 -6.82
CA GLN A 115 -0.58 7.85 -7.95
C GLN A 115 -1.61 8.40 -8.94
N ALA A 116 -2.18 9.55 -8.59
CA ALA A 116 -3.34 10.15 -9.24
C ALA A 116 -3.12 10.56 -10.71
N THR A 117 -1.88 10.69 -11.17
CA THR A 117 -1.55 11.10 -12.54
C THR A 117 -0.67 10.07 -13.25
N ASN A 118 -0.66 10.09 -14.58
CA ASN A 118 0.26 9.27 -15.39
C ASN A 118 1.73 9.53 -15.03
N LYS A 119 2.07 10.78 -14.72
CA LYS A 119 3.42 11.16 -14.32
C LYS A 119 3.79 10.52 -12.98
N ASP A 120 2.90 10.58 -11.99
CA ASP A 120 3.13 9.97 -10.67
C ASP A 120 3.22 8.46 -10.75
N LEU A 121 2.33 7.84 -11.54
CA LEU A 121 2.34 6.38 -11.76
C LEU A 121 3.64 5.95 -12.44
N HIS A 122 4.06 6.64 -13.50
CA HIS A 122 5.33 6.36 -14.14
C HIS A 122 6.51 6.53 -13.17
N ALA A 123 6.50 7.58 -12.33
CA ALA A 123 7.59 7.84 -11.39
C ALA A 123 7.72 6.75 -10.29
N VAL A 124 6.61 6.22 -9.77
CA VAL A 124 6.68 5.10 -8.80
C VAL A 124 7.14 3.81 -9.47
N LEU A 125 6.71 3.53 -10.70
CA LEU A 125 7.12 2.33 -11.45
C LEU A 125 8.60 2.41 -11.87
N ASP A 126 9.08 3.58 -12.28
CA ASP A 126 10.51 3.84 -12.55
C ASP A 126 11.34 3.70 -11.27
N THR A 127 10.82 4.20 -10.15
CA THR A 127 11.47 4.00 -8.85
C THR A 127 11.59 2.52 -8.54
N ALA A 128 10.52 1.73 -8.66
CA ALA A 128 10.59 0.29 -8.47
C ALA A 128 11.62 -0.37 -9.41
N ALA A 129 11.53 -0.10 -10.72
CA ALA A 129 12.44 -0.65 -11.72
C ALA A 129 13.93 -0.34 -11.43
N SER A 130 14.22 0.88 -10.98
CA SER A 130 15.60 1.30 -10.68
C SER A 130 16.22 0.58 -9.46
N HIS A 131 15.39 0.02 -8.58
CA HIS A 131 15.79 -0.68 -7.36
C HIS A 131 15.72 -2.20 -7.48
N LEU A 132 15.29 -2.78 -8.60
CA LEU A 132 15.28 -4.23 -8.74
C LEU A 132 16.67 -4.76 -9.10
N GLU A 133 17.05 -5.89 -8.51
CA GLU A 133 18.07 -6.77 -9.09
C GLU A 133 17.61 -7.31 -10.46
N PRO A 134 18.52 -7.77 -11.33
CA PRO A 134 18.15 -8.31 -12.64
C PRO A 134 17.09 -9.44 -12.59
N ASP A 135 17.20 -10.30 -11.58
CA ASP A 135 16.27 -11.42 -11.33
C ASP A 135 15.21 -11.07 -10.26
N GLY A 136 15.13 -9.79 -9.87
CA GLY A 136 14.20 -9.34 -8.84
C GLY A 136 12.77 -9.15 -9.33
N VAL A 137 11.83 -9.02 -8.40
CA VAL A 137 10.41 -8.85 -8.71
C VAL A 137 9.78 -7.63 -8.04
N PHE A 138 8.92 -6.94 -8.78
CA PHE A 138 8.05 -5.90 -8.25
C PHE A 138 6.64 -6.45 -8.07
N ILE A 139 6.13 -6.40 -6.84
CA ILE A 139 4.77 -6.82 -6.50
C ILE A 139 4.00 -5.62 -5.95
N PHE A 140 2.84 -5.34 -6.54
CA PHE A 140 1.99 -4.24 -6.10
C PHE A 140 0.52 -4.55 -6.31
N ASP A 141 -0.32 -3.97 -5.48
CA ASP A 141 -1.76 -4.04 -5.64
C ASP A 141 -2.38 -2.66 -5.89
N CYS A 142 -3.55 -2.68 -6.52
CA CYS A 142 -4.31 -1.46 -6.77
C CYS A 142 -5.81 -1.72 -6.77
N TRP A 143 -6.57 -0.62 -6.74
CA TRP A 143 -7.97 -0.64 -7.07
C TRP A 143 -8.14 -1.05 -8.55
N TYR A 144 -8.82 -2.16 -8.80
CA TYR A 144 -9.02 -2.70 -10.13
C TYR A 144 -10.23 -2.05 -10.78
N GLY A 145 -10.02 -1.38 -11.92
CA GLY A 145 -11.00 -0.54 -12.59
C GLY A 145 -12.34 -1.23 -12.88
N PRO A 146 -12.36 -2.46 -13.42
CA PRO A 146 -13.61 -3.21 -13.62
C PRO A 146 -14.45 -3.35 -12.35
N GLY A 147 -13.87 -3.78 -11.23
CA GLY A 147 -14.59 -3.92 -9.96
C GLY A 147 -15.10 -2.59 -9.43
N VAL A 148 -14.25 -1.56 -9.43
CA VAL A 148 -14.63 -0.20 -8.98
C VAL A 148 -15.77 0.39 -9.81
N LEU A 149 -15.85 0.07 -11.11
CA LEU A 149 -16.94 0.56 -11.96
C LEU A 149 -18.20 -0.29 -11.86
N MET A 150 -18.06 -1.60 -11.63
CA MET A 150 -19.17 -2.52 -11.45
C MET A 150 -19.90 -2.29 -10.12
N ASP A 151 -19.15 -2.07 -9.05
CA ASP A 151 -19.64 -1.74 -7.72
C ASP A 151 -18.90 -0.48 -7.26
N PRO A 152 -19.41 0.73 -7.51
CA PRO A 152 -18.73 1.95 -7.12
C PRO A 152 -18.61 2.11 -5.60
N PRO A 153 -17.52 2.74 -5.10
CA PRO A 153 -17.40 3.02 -3.67
C PRO A 153 -18.57 3.90 -3.23
N SER A 154 -19.19 3.50 -2.13
CA SER A 154 -20.32 4.19 -1.51
C SER A 154 -19.95 4.74 -0.15
N ASP A 155 -20.85 5.55 0.43
CA ASP A 155 -20.73 5.99 1.81
C ASP A 155 -20.60 4.79 2.74
N ARG A 156 -19.61 4.85 3.65
CA ARG A 156 -19.37 3.81 4.65
C ARG A 156 -19.08 4.46 6.00
N LEU A 157 -19.68 3.92 7.05
CA LEU A 157 -19.39 4.26 8.42
C LEU A 157 -18.74 3.06 9.09
N ARG A 158 -17.56 3.25 9.67
CA ARG A 158 -16.89 2.24 10.50
C ARG A 158 -16.69 2.82 11.89
N GLN A 159 -16.98 2.03 12.91
CA GLN A 159 -16.67 2.35 14.29
C GLN A 159 -15.78 1.26 14.86
N VAL A 160 -14.73 1.67 15.55
CA VAL A 160 -13.79 0.79 16.27
C VAL A 160 -13.50 1.41 17.63
N GLU A 161 -13.04 0.62 18.57
CA GLU A 161 -12.70 1.11 19.90
C GLU A 161 -11.63 0.27 20.58
N ASP A 162 -10.96 0.88 21.54
CA ASP A 162 -10.10 0.24 22.54
C ASP A 162 -10.54 0.67 23.96
N ASP A 163 -9.73 0.39 24.97
CA ASP A 163 -10.02 0.74 26.37
C ASP A 163 -10.10 2.26 26.62
N SER A 164 -9.47 3.07 25.78
CA SER A 164 -9.27 4.51 25.95
C SER A 164 -10.07 5.38 24.98
N LEU A 165 -10.33 4.89 23.77
CA LEU A 165 -10.86 5.66 22.65
C LEU A 165 -11.98 4.90 21.92
N THR A 166 -12.95 5.64 21.43
CA THR A 166 -13.88 5.21 20.38
C THR A 166 -13.63 6.03 19.13
N ILE A 167 -13.35 5.37 18.00
CA ILE A 167 -13.06 6.01 16.72
C ILE A 167 -14.19 5.72 15.74
N THR A 168 -14.77 6.76 15.17
CA THR A 168 -15.73 6.67 14.08
C THR A 168 -15.11 7.25 12.81
N ARG A 169 -15.04 6.46 11.74
CA ARG A 169 -14.61 6.88 10.41
C ARG A 169 -15.78 6.84 9.45
N LYS A 170 -16.19 8.00 8.95
CA LYS A 170 -17.12 8.13 7.83
C LYS A 170 -16.32 8.35 6.55
N ALA A 171 -16.51 7.50 5.55
CA ALA A 171 -15.97 7.65 4.20
C ALA A 171 -17.10 8.11 3.27
N THR A 172 -16.87 9.20 2.54
CA THR A 172 -17.82 9.77 1.55
C THR A 172 -17.09 9.91 0.20
N PRO A 173 -17.13 8.89 -0.65
CA PRO A 173 -16.38 8.87 -1.90
C PRO A 173 -17.04 9.71 -3.01
N VAL A 174 -16.22 10.32 -3.87
CA VAL A 174 -16.65 11.00 -5.09
C VAL A 174 -15.92 10.41 -6.28
N VAL A 175 -16.65 9.72 -7.15
CA VAL A 175 -16.09 9.04 -8.34
C VAL A 175 -15.96 10.01 -9.51
N HIS A 176 -14.78 10.04 -10.13
CA HIS A 176 -14.44 10.85 -11.30
C HIS A 176 -14.09 9.94 -12.48
N PRO A 177 -15.09 9.35 -13.18
CA PRO A 177 -14.85 8.26 -14.11
C PRO A 177 -13.97 8.63 -15.32
N ARG A 178 -14.04 9.89 -15.78
CA ARG A 178 -13.21 10.37 -16.89
C ARG A 178 -11.73 10.57 -16.53
N LYS A 179 -11.36 10.42 -15.25
CA LYS A 179 -10.00 10.60 -14.74
C LYS A 179 -9.43 9.32 -14.13
N ASN A 180 -10.21 8.24 -14.08
CA ASN A 180 -9.90 7.03 -13.32
C ASN A 180 -9.65 7.29 -11.82
N LEU A 181 -10.34 8.28 -11.23
CA LEU A 181 -10.11 8.70 -9.84
C LEU A 181 -11.35 8.55 -8.97
N VAL A 182 -11.12 8.39 -7.67
CA VAL A 182 -12.09 8.50 -6.58
C VAL A 182 -11.46 9.34 -5.48
N ASP A 183 -12.10 10.45 -5.12
CA ASP A 183 -11.74 11.20 -3.92
C ASP A 183 -12.49 10.60 -2.74
N VAL A 184 -11.80 9.87 -1.85
CA VAL A 184 -12.38 9.30 -0.64
C VAL A 184 -12.22 10.31 0.50
N ASN A 185 -13.32 11.00 0.84
CA ASN A 185 -13.33 11.99 1.91
C ASN A 185 -13.61 11.30 3.24
N TYR A 186 -12.64 11.33 4.13
CA TYR A 186 -12.75 10.78 5.48
C TYR A 186 -13.04 11.86 6.50
N GLU A 187 -14.05 11.61 7.33
CA GLU A 187 -14.25 12.28 8.60
C GLU A 187 -13.98 11.26 9.71
N ILE A 188 -12.95 11.52 10.50
CA ILE A 188 -12.48 10.64 11.58
C ILE A 188 -12.71 11.35 12.90
N THR A 189 -13.61 10.83 13.71
CA THR A 189 -13.91 11.35 15.04
C THR A 189 -13.41 10.37 16.09
N ALA A 190 -12.37 10.77 16.82
CA ALA A 190 -11.90 10.08 18.02
C ALA A 190 -12.56 10.69 19.26
N THR A 191 -13.17 9.84 20.09
CA THR A 191 -13.82 10.21 21.35
C THR A 191 -13.10 9.53 22.50
N SER A 192 -12.62 10.31 23.46
CA SER A 192 -12.05 9.83 24.72
C SER A 192 -13.11 9.20 25.60
N LYS A 193 -12.88 7.96 26.05
CA LYS A 193 -13.75 7.25 27.00
C LYS A 193 -13.58 7.77 28.44
N LEU A 194 -12.49 8.49 28.72
CA LEU A 194 -12.20 9.02 30.06
C LEU A 194 -13.02 10.27 30.39
N ASP A 195 -13.08 11.22 29.47
CA ASP A 195 -13.67 12.56 29.69
C ASP A 195 -14.72 12.95 28.63
N GLY A 196 -14.97 12.09 27.64
CA GLY A 196 -15.90 12.35 26.55
C GLY A 196 -15.41 13.38 25.53
N SER A 197 -14.17 13.86 25.64
CA SER A 197 -13.59 14.82 24.70
C SER A 197 -13.53 14.23 23.29
N ARG A 198 -13.75 15.09 22.28
CA ARG A 198 -13.80 14.67 20.88
C ARG A 198 -12.78 15.45 20.06
N ARG A 199 -12.11 14.73 19.16
CA ARG A 199 -11.26 15.31 18.12
C ARG A 199 -11.74 14.79 16.78
N THR A 200 -11.93 15.71 15.84
CA THR A 200 -12.33 15.38 14.47
C THR A 200 -11.23 15.79 13.51
N VAL A 201 -10.91 14.89 12.59
CA VAL A 201 -9.92 15.07 11.53
C VAL A 201 -10.64 14.84 10.20
N LEU A 202 -10.38 15.72 9.24
CA LEU A 202 -10.86 15.61 7.87
C LEU A 202 -9.66 15.35 6.97
N GLU A 203 -9.71 14.27 6.19
CA GLU A 203 -8.68 13.94 5.21
C GLU A 203 -9.33 13.53 3.89
N SER A 204 -8.68 13.80 2.76
CA SER A 204 -9.15 13.40 1.43
C SER A 204 -8.08 12.56 0.76
N HIS A 205 -8.42 11.31 0.44
CA HIS A 205 -7.52 10.37 -0.21
C HIS A 205 -7.92 10.25 -1.68
N ARG A 206 -7.06 10.75 -2.57
CA ARG A 206 -7.29 10.65 -4.01
C ARG A 206 -6.75 9.31 -4.50
N MET A 207 -7.66 8.38 -4.71
CA MET A 207 -7.36 7.02 -5.18
C MET A 207 -7.60 6.93 -6.67
N ARG A 208 -6.67 6.30 -7.38
CA ARG A 208 -6.75 5.93 -8.78
C ARG A 208 -7.07 4.46 -8.88
N TYR A 209 -8.06 4.11 -9.67
CA TYR A 209 -8.24 2.73 -10.12
C TYR A 209 -7.57 2.55 -11.48
N LEU A 210 -7.08 1.34 -11.73
CA LEU A 210 -6.26 1.03 -12.91
C LEU A 210 -6.86 -0.12 -13.70
N PHE A 211 -6.60 -0.11 -15.00
CA PHE A 211 -6.94 -1.21 -15.89
C PHE A 211 -5.69 -1.97 -16.28
N GLU A 212 -5.79 -3.28 -16.42
CA GLU A 212 -4.65 -4.13 -16.76
C GLU A 212 -3.92 -3.73 -18.06
N PRO A 213 -4.61 -3.36 -19.17
CA PRO A 213 -3.92 -2.85 -20.36
C PRO A 213 -3.13 -1.55 -20.12
N GLU A 214 -3.61 -0.69 -19.22
CA GLU A 214 -2.91 0.53 -18.81
C GLU A 214 -1.68 0.20 -17.96
N ILE A 215 -1.80 -0.77 -17.06
CA ILE A 215 -0.67 -1.27 -16.25
C ILE A 215 0.42 -1.86 -17.15
N HIS A 216 0.06 -2.71 -18.12
CA HIS A 216 0.99 -3.24 -19.11
C HIS A 216 1.78 -2.15 -19.82
N LEU A 217 1.08 -1.14 -20.36
CA LEU A 217 1.71 -0.03 -21.08
C LEU A 217 2.68 0.74 -20.19
N MET A 218 2.31 0.99 -18.93
CA MET A 218 3.12 1.76 -17.99
C MET A 218 4.35 0.97 -17.50
N LEU A 219 4.21 -0.33 -17.25
CA LEU A 219 5.32 -1.21 -16.90
C LEU A 219 6.33 -1.30 -18.05
N ASP A 220 5.85 -1.48 -19.28
CA ASP A 220 6.70 -1.55 -20.48
C ASP A 220 7.52 -0.27 -20.67
N ALA A 221 6.92 0.89 -20.42
CA ALA A 221 7.60 2.19 -20.47
C ALA A 221 8.71 2.35 -19.43
N CYS A 222 8.70 1.54 -18.36
CA CYS A 222 9.72 1.50 -17.30
C CYS A 222 10.71 0.34 -17.46
N GLY A 223 10.66 -0.41 -18.57
CA GLY A 223 11.54 -1.57 -18.79
C GLY A 223 11.16 -2.80 -17.95
N LEU A 224 9.94 -2.83 -17.41
CA LEU A 224 9.39 -3.98 -16.71
C LEU A 224 8.49 -4.80 -17.64
N ARG A 225 8.27 -6.07 -17.31
CA ARG A 225 7.28 -6.94 -17.93
C ARG A 225 6.40 -7.53 -16.85
N MET A 226 5.08 -7.40 -17.02
CA MET A 226 4.12 -8.09 -16.16
C MET A 226 4.21 -9.60 -16.38
N THR A 227 4.38 -10.37 -15.31
CA THR A 227 4.49 -11.83 -15.33
C THR A 227 3.23 -12.51 -14.79
N ALA A 228 2.46 -11.84 -13.92
CA ALA A 228 1.19 -12.32 -13.42
C ALA A 228 0.25 -11.19 -12.97
N ALA A 229 -1.04 -11.48 -12.98
CA ALA A 229 -2.10 -10.63 -12.41
C ALA A 229 -3.13 -11.54 -11.71
N TYR A 230 -3.53 -11.18 -10.49
CA TYR A 230 -4.47 -11.98 -9.70
C TYR A 230 -5.52 -11.12 -9.02
N ALA A 231 -6.74 -11.66 -8.90
CA ALA A 231 -7.74 -11.16 -7.97
C ALA A 231 -7.25 -11.41 -6.54
N TYR A 232 -6.97 -10.36 -5.79
CA TYR A 232 -6.41 -10.47 -4.44
C TYR A 232 -7.47 -10.95 -3.43
N PRO A 233 -7.13 -11.83 -2.46
CA PRO A 233 -5.87 -12.54 -2.22
C PRO A 233 -5.93 -13.99 -2.76
N THR A 234 -6.32 -14.15 -4.03
CA THR A 234 -6.44 -15.46 -4.69
C THR A 234 -5.36 -15.63 -5.76
N LYS A 235 -5.29 -16.81 -6.38
CA LYS A 235 -4.48 -17.08 -7.58
C LYS A 235 -5.31 -17.13 -8.87
N ARG A 236 -6.53 -16.58 -8.83
CA ARG A 236 -7.42 -16.50 -10.00
C ARG A 236 -7.16 -15.19 -10.74
N GLU A 237 -7.42 -15.18 -12.04
CA GLU A 237 -7.38 -13.95 -12.84
C GLU A 237 -8.38 -12.90 -12.29
N PRO A 238 -8.06 -11.60 -12.34
CA PRO A 238 -9.01 -10.54 -12.04
C PRO A 238 -10.27 -10.64 -12.91
N ALA A 239 -11.43 -10.58 -12.28
CA ALA A 239 -12.73 -10.59 -12.93
C ALA A 239 -13.45 -9.25 -12.76
N LEU A 240 -14.63 -9.09 -13.36
CA LEU A 240 -15.39 -7.83 -13.31
C LEU A 240 -15.82 -7.44 -11.89
N ASP A 241 -15.92 -8.38 -10.96
CA ASP A 241 -16.24 -8.18 -9.54
C ASP A 241 -14.99 -8.01 -8.65
N THR A 242 -13.80 -8.10 -9.24
CA THR A 242 -12.54 -7.95 -8.51
C THR A 242 -12.28 -6.48 -8.20
N TRP A 243 -12.34 -6.13 -6.91
CA TRP A 243 -12.06 -4.77 -6.45
C TRP A 243 -10.57 -4.46 -6.27
N GLN A 244 -9.83 -5.45 -5.79
CA GLN A 244 -8.39 -5.36 -5.57
C GLN A 244 -7.71 -6.42 -6.43
N ALA A 245 -6.81 -5.96 -7.30
CA ALA A 245 -5.95 -6.83 -8.08
C ALA A 245 -4.51 -6.63 -7.63
N ILE A 246 -3.73 -7.70 -7.67
CA ILE A 246 -2.29 -7.69 -7.42
C ILE A 246 -1.56 -8.12 -8.69
N PHE A 247 -0.42 -7.48 -8.93
CA PHE A 247 0.38 -7.67 -10.13
C PHE A 247 1.80 -8.01 -9.75
N VAL A 248 2.42 -8.88 -10.54
CA VAL A 248 3.83 -9.25 -10.45
C VAL A 248 4.51 -8.81 -11.74
N ALA A 249 5.64 -8.11 -11.61
CA ALA A 249 6.44 -7.67 -12.74
C ALA A 249 7.93 -7.93 -12.48
N SER A 250 8.69 -8.19 -13.55
CA SER A 250 10.15 -8.38 -13.50
C SER A 250 10.83 -7.42 -14.47
N PRO A 251 12.14 -7.13 -14.29
CA PRO A 251 12.95 -6.52 -15.34
C PRO A 251 12.87 -7.30 -16.67
N ARG A 252 13.08 -6.59 -17.77
CA ARG A 252 13.14 -7.16 -19.14
C ARG A 252 14.53 -7.65 -19.52
#